data_AF-A0A7W1PK81-F1
#
_entry.id   AF-A0A7W1PK81-F1
#
_cell.length_a   1.000
_cell.length_b   1.000
_cell.length_c   1.000
_cell.angle_alpha   90.00
_cell.angle_beta   90.00
_cell.angle_gamma   90.00
#
_symmetry.space_group_name_H-M   'P 1'
#
loop_
_entity.id
_entity.type
_entity.pdbx_description
1 polymer ?
#
loop_
_entity_poly.entity_id
_entity_poly.type
_entity_poly.pdbx_seq_one_letter_code
_entity_poly.pdbx_strand_id
1 'polypeptide(L)'
;MDYVEGWYDGDPERMRRALHPELVKRIVVSDTATKRSVFQSMGASALVNGTIHGWGRETPRDRRQKDVTILDVFGGAASVKTVMADWIDYMQMAKVDGRWVIVNVLWERRPGAGG
;
A
#
# COMPACT_ATOMS: atom_id res chain seq x y z
N MET A 1 -8.66 -8.20 -3.05
CA MET A 1 -7.31 -8.43 -2.47
C MET A 1 -7.32 -7.90 -1.05
N ASP A 2 -6.87 -8.69 -0.07
CA ASP A 2 -6.95 -8.37 1.37
C ASP A 2 -6.37 -6.98 1.73
N TYR A 3 -5.29 -6.56 1.08
CA TYR A 3 -4.68 -5.24 1.30
C TYR A 3 -5.61 -4.06 0.92
N VAL A 4 -6.10 -4.03 -0.31
CA VAL A 4 -6.92 -2.92 -0.83
C VAL A 4 -8.29 -2.86 -0.15
N GLU A 5 -8.93 -4.02 0.01
CA GLU A 5 -10.23 -4.12 0.67
C GLU A 5 -10.11 -3.84 2.17
N GLY A 6 -9.09 -4.40 2.83
CA GLY A 6 -8.82 -4.15 4.24
C GLY A 6 -8.64 -2.66 4.53
N TRP A 7 -7.95 -1.93 3.66
CA TRP A 7 -7.80 -0.48 3.76
C TRP A 7 -9.14 0.25 3.69
N TYR A 8 -9.93 0.03 2.63
CA TYR A 8 -11.18 0.75 2.41
C TYR A 8 -12.31 0.39 3.36
N ASP A 9 -12.34 -0.85 3.83
CA ASP A 9 -13.36 -1.34 4.76
C ASP A 9 -12.96 -1.09 6.22
N GLY A 10 -11.71 -0.69 6.49
CA GLY A 10 -11.21 -0.49 7.83
C GLY A 10 -11.06 -1.80 8.61
N ASP A 11 -10.71 -2.89 7.92
CA ASP A 11 -10.53 -4.23 8.50
C ASP A 11 -9.03 -4.49 8.78
N PRO A 12 -8.57 -4.32 10.04
CA PRO A 12 -7.17 -4.50 10.39
C PRO A 12 -6.71 -5.96 10.32
N GLU A 13 -7.61 -6.94 10.44
CA GLU A 13 -7.25 -8.35 10.36
C GLU A 13 -6.94 -8.76 8.91
N ARG A 14 -7.73 -8.27 7.96
CA ARG A 14 -7.39 -8.39 6.53
C ARG A 14 -6.06 -7.73 6.22
N MET A 15 -5.81 -6.53 6.76
CA MET A 15 -4.54 -5.85 6.58
C MET A 15 -3.37 -6.67 7.14
N ARG A 16 -3.46 -7.18 8.37
CA ARG A 16 -2.42 -8.02 8.99
C ARG A 16 -2.13 -9.29 8.18
N ARG A 17 -3.14 -9.92 7.59
CA ARG A 17 -2.94 -11.13 6.76
C ARG A 17 -2.19 -10.87 5.46
N ALA A 18 -2.28 -9.64 4.92
CA ALA A 18 -1.66 -9.26 3.66
C ALA A 18 -0.21 -8.78 3.81
N LEU A 19 0.18 -8.28 4.98
CA LEU A 19 1.48 -7.63 5.20
C LEU A 19 2.46 -8.55 5.93
N HIS A 20 3.71 -8.60 5.46
CA HIS A 20 4.80 -9.16 6.26
C HIS A 20 5.13 -8.21 7.43
N PRO A 21 5.51 -8.71 8.63
CA PRO A 21 5.88 -7.84 9.75
C PRO A 21 7.01 -6.85 9.43
N GLU A 22 7.96 -7.26 8.58
CA GLU A 22 9.09 -6.44 8.14
C GLU A 22 8.80 -5.60 6.88
N LEU A 23 7.52 -5.42 6.53
CA LEU A 23 7.12 -4.58 5.39
C LEU A 23 7.82 -3.22 5.44
N VAL A 24 8.33 -2.78 4.28
CA VAL A 24 8.70 -1.38 4.09
C VAL A 24 7.92 -0.74 2.95
N LYS A 25 7.07 0.23 3.29
CA LYS A 25 6.34 1.07 2.34
C LYS A 25 7.01 2.45 2.24
N ARG A 26 7.33 2.93 1.04
CA ARG A 26 8.06 4.18 0.81
C ARG A 26 7.40 5.07 -0.24
N ILE A 27 7.48 6.38 -0.02
CA ILE A 27 7.16 7.42 -1.01
C ILE A 27 8.33 8.40 -1.08
N VAL A 28 8.55 8.96 -2.26
CA VAL A 28 9.45 10.10 -2.44
C VAL A 28 8.62 11.37 -2.27
N VAL A 29 9.01 12.23 -1.33
CA VAL A 29 8.38 13.52 -1.10
C VAL A 29 9.42 14.63 -1.17
N SER A 30 8.98 15.85 -1.45
CA SER A 30 9.86 17.03 -1.37
C SER A 30 9.89 17.56 0.06
N ASP A 31 11.09 17.66 0.62
CA ASP A 31 11.30 18.31 1.91
C ASP A 31 10.88 19.79 1.85
N THR A 32 10.10 20.25 2.82
CA THR A 32 9.48 21.59 2.75
C THR A 32 10.51 22.71 2.90
N ALA A 33 11.57 22.49 3.67
CA ALA A 33 12.62 23.45 3.97
C ALA A 33 13.72 23.49 2.89
N THR A 34 14.22 22.33 2.49
CA THR A 34 15.37 22.19 1.58
C THR A 34 14.97 21.97 0.12
N LYS A 35 13.70 21.69 -0.16
CA LYS A 35 13.16 21.34 -1.50
C LYS A 35 13.81 20.11 -2.14
N ARG A 36 14.55 19.31 -1.38
CA ARG A 36 15.20 18.08 -1.89
C ARG A 36 14.25 16.89 -1.78
N SER A 37 14.42 15.93 -2.68
CA SER A 37 13.71 14.64 -2.59
C SER A 37 14.20 13.84 -1.39
N VAL A 38 13.27 13.37 -0.57
CA VAL A 38 13.53 12.52 0.59
C VAL A 38 12.57 11.34 0.61
N PHE A 39 13.00 10.23 1.22
CA PHE A 39 12.12 9.09 1.43
C PHE A 39 11.37 9.20 2.75
N GLN A 40 10.06 9.02 2.70
CA GLN A 40 9.24 8.74 3.88
C GLN A 40 8.91 7.25 3.89
N SER A 41 9.06 6.59 5.05
CA SER A 41 8.83 5.15 5.20
C SER A 41 7.70 4.86 6.20
N MET A 42 6.95 3.78 5.95
CA MET A 42 5.91 3.24 6.81
C MET A 42 6.09 1.71 6.92
N GLY A 43 5.95 1.18 8.13
CA GLY A 43 5.96 -0.27 8.38
C GLY A 43 4.55 -0.87 8.45
N ALA A 44 4.47 -2.19 8.62
CA ALA A 44 3.18 -2.90 8.72
C ALA A 44 2.28 -2.35 9.83
N SER A 45 2.84 -2.12 11.03
CA SER A 45 2.08 -1.60 12.18
C SER A 45 1.46 -0.23 11.90
N ALA A 46 2.14 0.64 11.12
CA ALA A 46 1.60 1.94 10.76
C ALA A 46 0.37 1.82 9.84
N LEU A 47 0.39 0.89 8.89
CA LEU A 47 -0.74 0.63 7.99
C LEU A 47 -1.93 0.00 8.72
N VAL A 48 -1.66 -0.95 9.61
CA VAL A 48 -2.70 -1.55 10.46
C VAL A 48 -3.34 -0.48 11.35
N ASN A 49 -2.53 0.38 11.97
CA ASN A 49 -3.06 1.49 12.78
C ASN A 49 -3.88 2.46 11.93
N GLY A 50 -3.42 2.88 10.75
CA GLY A 50 -4.21 3.74 9.85
C GLY A 50 -5.55 3.11 9.45
N THR A 51 -5.57 1.79 9.28
CA THR A 51 -6.79 1.02 8.99
C THR A 51 -7.76 1.04 10.17
N ILE A 52 -7.28 0.85 11.40
CA ILE A 52 -8.08 0.95 12.64
C ILE A 52 -8.70 2.35 12.76
N HIS A 53 -7.91 3.39 12.53
CA HIS A 53 -8.37 4.78 12.55
C HIS A 53 -9.33 5.11 11.40
N GLY A 54 -9.45 4.22 10.41
CA GLY A 54 -10.42 4.37 9.33
C GLY A 54 -10.00 5.34 8.24
N TRP A 55 -8.71 5.65 8.07
CA TRP A 55 -8.24 6.56 7.02
C TRP A 55 -8.66 6.12 5.62
N GLY A 56 -8.74 4.81 5.36
CA GLY A 56 -9.28 4.30 4.09
C GLY A 56 -10.80 4.43 3.97
N ARG A 57 -11.54 4.47 5.09
CA ARG A 57 -13.00 4.67 5.08
C ARG A 57 -13.38 6.11 4.72
N GLU A 58 -12.49 7.06 4.96
CA GLU A 58 -12.66 8.47 4.56
C GLU A 58 -12.75 8.62 3.04
N THR A 59 -12.21 7.69 2.26
CA THR A 59 -12.40 7.68 0.80
C THR A 59 -13.87 7.36 0.44
N PRO A 60 -14.60 8.29 -0.22
CA PRO A 60 -15.98 8.08 -0.67
C PRO A 60 -16.12 6.83 -1.54
N ARG A 61 -17.22 6.08 -1.39
CA ARG A 61 -17.41 4.77 -2.04
C ARG A 61 -17.31 4.84 -3.56
N ASP A 62 -17.81 5.91 -4.15
CA ASP A 62 -17.77 6.22 -5.59
C ASP A 62 -16.36 6.51 -6.11
N ARG A 63 -15.44 6.94 -5.24
CA ARG A 63 -14.02 7.18 -5.57
C ARG A 63 -13.11 5.98 -5.28
N ARG A 64 -13.60 4.95 -4.58
CA ARG A 64 -12.77 3.79 -4.25
C ARG A 64 -12.39 3.04 -5.52
N GLN A 65 -11.09 2.90 -5.74
CA GLN A 65 -10.54 2.16 -6.86
C GLN A 65 -9.69 1.00 -6.33
N LYS A 66 -9.81 -0.17 -6.97
CA LYS A 66 -9.17 -1.40 -6.50
C LYS A 66 -8.61 -2.25 -7.62
N ASP A 67 -8.06 -1.61 -8.65
CA ASP A 67 -7.51 -2.35 -9.77
C ASP A 67 -6.17 -2.96 -9.38
N VAL A 68 -6.04 -4.27 -9.60
CA VAL A 68 -4.84 -5.03 -9.29
C VAL A 68 -4.30 -5.61 -10.59
N THR A 69 -3.02 -5.40 -10.84
CA THR A 69 -2.32 -5.96 -11.99
C THR A 69 -1.08 -6.69 -11.50
N ILE A 70 -0.98 -7.99 -11.79
CA ILE A 70 0.26 -8.74 -11.58
C ILE A 70 1.18 -8.40 -12.76
N LEU A 71 2.33 -7.82 -12.46
CA LEU A 71 3.31 -7.39 -13.47
C LEU A 71 4.24 -8.54 -13.85
N ASP A 72 4.65 -9.35 -12.86
CA ASP A 72 5.53 -10.50 -13.05
C ASP A 72 5.39 -11.49 -11.88
N VAL A 73 5.67 -12.77 -12.14
CA VAL A 73 5.78 -13.82 -11.14
C VAL A 73 6.94 -14.74 -11.48
N PHE A 74 7.85 -14.92 -10.53
CA PHE A 74 8.96 -15.86 -10.66
C PHE A 74 9.13 -16.66 -9.36
N GLY A 75 8.80 -17.95 -9.42
CA GLY A 75 8.86 -18.85 -8.26
C GLY A 75 8.02 -18.35 -7.09
N GLY A 76 8.68 -18.01 -5.99
CA GLY A 76 8.06 -17.49 -4.76
C GLY A 76 8.00 -15.96 -4.68
N ALA A 77 8.31 -15.23 -5.75
CA ALA A 77 8.28 -13.77 -5.79
C ALA A 77 7.29 -13.26 -6.85
N ALA A 78 6.68 -12.10 -6.60
CA ALA A 78 5.81 -11.43 -7.57
C ALA A 78 5.95 -9.91 -7.48
N SER A 79 5.78 -9.23 -8.62
CA SER A 79 5.63 -7.78 -8.71
C SER A 79 4.18 -7.46 -9.05
N VAL A 80 3.56 -6.56 -8.28
CA VAL A 80 2.13 -6.24 -8.38
C VAL A 80 1.95 -4.74 -8.37
N LYS A 81 1.08 -4.23 -9.25
CA LYS A 81 0.61 -2.86 -9.25
C LYS A 81 -0.80 -2.82 -8.69
N THR A 82 -1.06 -1.92 -7.74
CA THR A 82 -2.42 -1.55 -7.36
C THR A 82 -2.71 -0.11 -7.67
N VAL A 83 -3.85 0.12 -8.28
CA VAL A 83 -4.37 1.45 -8.57
C VAL A 83 -5.45 1.76 -7.56
N MET A 84 -5.15 2.73 -6.70
CA MET A 84 -6.03 3.20 -5.63
C MET A 84 -6.67 4.53 -6.06
N ALA A 85 -7.61 5.02 -5.25
CA ALA A 85 -8.34 6.27 -5.50
C ALA A 85 -7.39 7.43 -5.85
N ASP A 86 -6.41 7.66 -4.99
CA ASP A 86 -5.57 8.86 -5.01
C ASP A 86 -4.07 8.57 -5.23
N TRP A 87 -3.70 7.28 -5.32
CA TRP A 87 -2.30 6.86 -5.49
C TRP A 87 -2.20 5.53 -6.25
N ILE A 88 -0.98 5.18 -6.63
CA ILE A 88 -0.61 3.89 -7.20
C ILE A 88 0.46 3.26 -6.31
N ASP A 89 0.29 2.01 -5.93
CA ASP A 89 1.32 1.22 -5.26
C ASP A 89 1.98 0.25 -6.26
N TYR A 90 3.31 0.17 -6.23
CA TYR A 90 4.12 -0.87 -6.84
C TYR A 90 4.69 -1.74 -5.73
N MET A 91 4.28 -2.99 -5.71
CA MET A 91 4.47 -3.90 -4.59
C MET A 91 5.31 -5.08 -5.00
N GLN A 92 6.18 -5.52 -4.10
CA GLN A 92 6.84 -6.81 -4.19
C GLN A 92 6.22 -7.74 -3.16
N MET A 93 5.86 -8.93 -3.60
CA MET A 93 5.26 -9.97 -2.78
C MET A 93 6.19 -11.18 -2.72
N ALA A 94 6.16 -11.88 -1.58
CA ALA A 94 6.87 -13.13 -1.35
C ALA A 94 5.89 -14.21 -0.90
N LYS A 95 6.12 -15.45 -1.30
CA LYS A 95 5.38 -16.62 -0.84
C LYS A 95 6.09 -17.23 0.37
N VAL A 96 5.57 -16.95 1.57
CA VAL A 96 6.07 -17.43 2.86
C VAL A 96 5.10 -18.47 3.40
N ASP A 97 5.59 -19.67 3.73
CA ASP A 97 4.78 -20.79 4.23
C ASP A 97 3.52 -21.08 3.39
N GLY A 98 3.70 -21.03 2.06
CA GLY A 98 2.63 -21.26 1.09
C GLY A 98 1.68 -20.07 0.87
N ARG A 99 1.86 -18.96 1.59
CA ARG A 99 0.99 -17.76 1.53
C ARG A 99 1.73 -16.56 0.95
N TRP A 100 1.03 -15.81 0.10
CA TRP A 100 1.57 -14.56 -0.45
C TRP A 100 1.40 -13.42 0.55
N VAL A 101 2.49 -12.71 0.83
CA VAL A 101 2.53 -11.51 1.68
C VAL A 101 3.28 -10.38 0.97
N ILE A 102 2.89 -9.14 1.27
CA ILE A 102 3.55 -7.95 0.76
C ILE A 102 4.78 -7.66 1.63
N VAL A 103 5.94 -7.52 0.99
CA VAL A 103 7.23 -7.26 1.68
C VAL A 103 7.76 -5.86 1.40
N ASN A 104 7.55 -5.30 0.21
CA ASN A 104 7.92 -3.93 -0.12
C ASN A 104 6.83 -3.23 -0.91
N VAL A 105 6.68 -1.93 -0.69
CA VAL A 105 5.78 -1.08 -1.47
C VAL A 105 6.47 0.25 -1.77
N LEU A 106 6.60 0.59 -3.05
CA LEU A 106 6.89 1.96 -3.49
C LEU A 106 5.60 2.55 -4.03
N TRP A 107 5.20 3.72 -3.54
CA TRP A 107 3.94 4.33 -3.95
C TRP A 107 4.11 5.79 -4.33
N GLU A 108 3.21 6.26 -5.19
CA GLU A 108 3.20 7.62 -5.70
C GLU A 108 1.76 8.15 -5.76
N ARG A 109 1.59 9.43 -5.40
CA ARG A 109 0.30 10.11 -5.46
C ARG A 109 -0.05 10.45 -6.90
N ARG A 110 -1.34 10.40 -7.23
CA ARG A 110 -1.82 10.91 -8.51
C ARG A 110 -1.68 12.44 -8.53
N PRO A 111 -1.36 13.04 -9.70
CA PRO A 111 -1.43 14.49 -9.85
C PRO A 111 -2.82 15.00 -9.45
N GLY A 112 -2.87 16.03 -8.60
CA GLY A 112 -4.12 16.60 -8.11
C GLY A 112 -4.76 15.90 -6.90
N ALA A 113 -4.17 14.81 -6.39
CA ALA A 113 -4.60 14.14 -5.16
C ALA A 113 -4.17 14.84 -3.86
N GLY A 114 -3.70 16.09 -3.94
CA GLY A 114 -3.36 16.93 -2.80
C GLY A 114 -3.66 18.38 -3.12
N GLY A 115 -4.66 18.93 -2.43
CA GLY A 115 -4.85 20.37 -2.21
C GLY A 115 -4.38 20.72 -0.82
#